data_AF-A0A7Z9WWT8-F1
#
_entry.id   AF-A0A7Z9WWT8-F1
#
_cell.length_a   1.000
_cell.length_b   1.000
_cell.length_c   1.000
_cell.angle_alpha   90.00
_cell.angle_beta   90.00
_cell.angle_gamma   90.00
#
_symmetry.space_group_name_H-M   'P 1'
#
loop_
_entity.id
_entity.type
_entity.pdbx_description
1 polymer ?
#
loop_
_entity_poly.entity_id
_entity_poly.type
_entity_poly.pdbx_seq_one_letter_code
_entity_poly.pdbx_strand_id
1 'polypeptide(L)'
;MKPYKQLLRVPFLFLVSTLFLFSCTLSAFAWTAGEPLNIPYPRLGMWWPDPWKQSFDDISRYDYVLLFDDHKQFIDQLTARNPDIILLNSTNACELSYDWPGGEDYAEILKMPPQWFLTQVGSTLSQVVNDTATTFHVADMSVADGTTIYPLFIIGDTVLIEGESVLVTDIDENAKTLTVERGFIRPASGHAAGTRIAAHISFWPDSWLLNLSMMSPTGVADQAVGAERWADYHARRGARLLLSHPRWDGILIDRADPDESWLVGESTARTIDPDQSNTLITDYSAFDASWNQGLRHYENNLRQAAGDEKIIFVNWGMDNYDLLNGNNYEGFP
;
A
#
# COMPACT_ATOMS: atom_id res chain seq x y z
N MET A 1 7.06 -65.73 -33.77
CA MET A 1 7.31 -66.17 -35.16
C MET A 1 5.97 -66.11 -35.92
N LYS A 2 5.74 -65.01 -36.69
CA LYS A 2 4.62 -64.68 -37.62
C LYS A 2 3.15 -64.78 -37.13
N PRO A 3 2.16 -64.06 -37.73
CA PRO A 3 2.24 -62.98 -38.73
C PRO A 3 1.39 -61.72 -38.47
N TYR A 4 1.73 -60.69 -39.27
CA TYR A 4 0.97 -59.52 -39.70
C TYR A 4 -0.51 -59.76 -40.03
N LYS A 5 -1.36 -58.76 -39.74
CA LYS A 5 -2.45 -58.33 -40.62
C LYS A 5 -2.55 -56.80 -40.66
N GLN A 6 -2.33 -56.27 -41.86
CA GLN A 6 -2.72 -54.91 -42.30
C GLN A 6 -4.24 -54.82 -42.45
N LEU A 7 -4.76 -53.58 -42.45
CA LEU A 7 -6.06 -53.03 -42.91
C LEU A 7 -6.46 -51.97 -41.86
N LEU A 8 -6.85 -50.73 -42.11
CA LEU A 8 -7.32 -50.00 -43.29
C LEU A 8 -7.17 -48.50 -42.92
N ARG A 9 -6.69 -47.67 -43.84
CA ARG A 9 -6.72 -46.20 -43.69
C ARG A 9 -8.13 -45.70 -44.01
N VAL A 10 -8.73 -44.94 -43.10
CA VAL A 10 -9.89 -44.06 -43.36
C VAL A 10 -9.50 -42.66 -42.89
N PRO A 11 -9.60 -41.61 -43.72
CA PRO A 11 -9.42 -40.25 -43.26
C PRO A 11 -10.77 -39.75 -42.71
N PHE A 12 -10.92 -39.68 -41.39
CA PHE A 12 -12.03 -38.96 -40.79
C PHE A 12 -11.62 -37.50 -40.58
N LEU A 13 -12.07 -36.66 -41.51
CA LEU A 13 -12.06 -35.21 -41.40
C LEU A 13 -13.11 -34.82 -40.33
N PHE A 14 -12.68 -34.52 -39.11
CA PHE A 14 -13.52 -33.80 -38.15
C PHE A 14 -13.20 -32.32 -38.25
N LEU A 15 -14.06 -31.60 -38.97
CA LEU A 15 -14.15 -30.16 -38.94
C LEU A 15 -14.83 -29.77 -37.61
N VAL A 16 -14.04 -29.53 -36.56
CA VAL A 16 -14.55 -28.92 -35.34
C VAL A 16 -14.58 -27.41 -35.57
N SER A 17 -15.73 -26.93 -36.03
CA SER A 17 -16.05 -25.51 -36.08
C SER A 17 -15.93 -24.92 -34.69
N THR A 18 -14.82 -24.20 -34.47
CA THR A 18 -14.55 -23.45 -33.25
C THR A 18 -15.37 -22.17 -33.33
N LEU A 19 -16.62 -22.21 -32.88
CA LEU A 19 -17.42 -21.01 -32.66
C LEU A 19 -17.27 -20.58 -31.20
N PHE A 20 -16.10 -20.03 -30.86
CA PHE A 20 -15.96 -19.22 -29.66
C PHE A 20 -16.66 -17.89 -29.93
N LEU A 21 -17.95 -17.81 -29.59
CA LEU A 21 -18.61 -16.54 -29.34
C LEU A 21 -18.00 -15.97 -28.06
N PHE A 22 -16.85 -15.31 -28.18
CA PHE A 22 -16.44 -14.30 -27.21
C PHE A 22 -17.43 -13.14 -27.38
N SER A 23 -18.56 -13.23 -26.70
CA SER A 23 -19.30 -12.05 -26.27
C SER A 23 -18.45 -11.37 -25.18
N CYS A 24 -17.33 -10.78 -25.59
CA CYS A 24 -16.78 -9.62 -24.90
C CYS A 24 -17.82 -8.53 -25.08
N THR A 25 -18.74 -8.42 -24.13
CA THR A 25 -19.38 -7.14 -23.86
C THR A 25 -18.25 -6.20 -23.49
N LEU A 26 -17.70 -5.52 -24.50
CA LEU A 26 -16.90 -4.31 -24.31
C LEU A 26 -17.69 -3.45 -23.33
N SER A 27 -17.07 -3.11 -22.19
CA SER A 27 -17.65 -2.16 -21.26
C SER A 27 -18.04 -0.92 -22.08
N ALA A 28 -19.31 -0.52 -22.00
CA ALA A 28 -19.91 0.47 -22.90
C ALA A 28 -19.39 1.89 -22.69
N PHE A 29 -18.37 2.06 -21.83
CA PHE A 29 -17.78 3.33 -21.48
C PHE A 29 -16.28 3.29 -21.78
N ALA A 30 -15.90 3.95 -22.88
CA ALA A 30 -14.51 4.31 -23.10
C ALA A 30 -14.23 5.58 -22.28
N TRP A 31 -13.53 5.43 -21.17
CA TRP A 31 -13.02 6.55 -20.39
C TRP A 31 -11.68 7.03 -20.96
N THR A 32 -11.35 8.30 -20.75
CA THR A 32 -10.03 8.85 -21.06
C THR A 32 -9.58 9.65 -19.85
N ALA A 33 -8.31 9.52 -19.45
CA ALA A 33 -7.75 10.32 -18.36
C ALA A 33 -7.92 11.81 -18.63
N GLY A 34 -8.22 12.61 -17.60
CA GLY A 34 -8.50 14.04 -17.72
C GLY A 34 -9.84 14.43 -18.33
N GLU A 35 -10.58 13.49 -18.92
CA GLU A 35 -11.96 13.75 -19.34
C GLU A 35 -12.90 13.56 -18.16
N PRO A 36 -13.83 14.51 -17.90
CA PRO A 36 -14.85 14.32 -16.90
C PRO A 36 -15.70 13.09 -17.25
N LEU A 37 -16.08 12.31 -16.24
CA LEU A 37 -17.04 11.23 -16.42
C LEU A 37 -18.34 11.84 -16.98
N ASN A 38 -18.70 11.53 -18.23
CA ASN A 38 -19.91 12.02 -18.90
C ASN A 38 -21.17 11.29 -18.39
N ILE A 39 -21.34 11.34 -17.09
CA ILE A 39 -22.37 10.64 -16.35
C ILE A 39 -23.24 11.69 -15.63
N PRO A 40 -24.58 11.59 -15.65
CA PRO A 40 -25.44 12.56 -14.97
C PRO A 40 -25.12 12.67 -13.47
N TYR A 41 -24.98 13.89 -12.97
CA TYR A 41 -24.83 14.20 -11.54
C TYR A 41 -26.17 14.63 -10.93
N PRO A 42 -26.50 14.28 -9.67
CA PRO A 42 -25.69 13.53 -8.70
C PRO A 42 -25.73 12.01 -8.91
N ARG A 43 -24.67 11.33 -8.43
CA ARG A 43 -24.57 9.86 -8.35
C ARG A 43 -24.40 9.43 -6.90
N LEU A 44 -24.91 8.26 -6.56
CA LEU A 44 -24.78 7.67 -5.23
C LEU A 44 -23.58 6.73 -5.18
N GLY A 45 -22.61 7.05 -4.32
CA GLY A 45 -21.45 6.22 -4.01
C GLY A 45 -21.64 5.42 -2.71
N MET A 46 -21.17 4.18 -2.68
CA MET A 46 -21.09 3.34 -1.47
C MET A 46 -19.65 2.93 -1.22
N TRP A 47 -19.20 3.15 0.01
CA TRP A 47 -17.83 2.89 0.44
C TRP A 47 -17.77 1.59 1.21
N TRP A 48 -16.92 0.67 0.72
CA TRP A 48 -16.58 -0.60 1.35
C TRP A 48 -17.76 -1.33 2.01
N PRO A 49 -18.85 -1.61 1.26
CA PRO A 49 -19.92 -2.42 1.82
C PRO A 49 -19.37 -3.81 2.16
N ASP A 50 -20.02 -4.46 3.13
CA ASP A 50 -19.78 -5.85 3.49
C ASP A 50 -20.82 -6.73 2.77
N PRO A 51 -20.50 -7.34 1.60
CA PRO A 51 -21.46 -8.07 0.81
C PRO A 51 -21.83 -9.44 1.42
N TRP A 52 -21.16 -9.83 2.52
CA TRP A 52 -21.56 -10.99 3.31
C TRP A 52 -22.70 -10.67 4.26
N LYS A 53 -22.82 -9.41 4.69
CA LYS A 53 -23.85 -8.97 5.65
C LYS A 53 -24.95 -8.14 5.01
N GLN A 54 -24.65 -7.38 3.96
CA GLN A 54 -25.59 -6.51 3.26
C GLN A 54 -26.18 -7.23 2.04
N SER A 55 -27.45 -6.95 1.73
CA SER A 55 -28.09 -7.56 0.58
C SER A 55 -27.52 -6.97 -0.72
N PHE A 56 -27.34 -7.79 -1.76
CA PHE A 56 -26.93 -7.29 -3.07
C PHE A 56 -27.95 -6.33 -3.67
N ASP A 57 -29.23 -6.46 -3.33
CA ASP A 57 -30.26 -5.53 -3.79
C ASP A 57 -30.09 -4.13 -3.17
N ASP A 58 -29.53 -4.02 -1.96
CA ASP A 58 -29.20 -2.74 -1.35
C ASP A 58 -27.92 -2.14 -1.93
N ILE A 59 -26.87 -2.94 -2.11
CA ILE A 59 -25.60 -2.48 -2.69
C ILE A 59 -25.81 -2.02 -4.14
N SER A 60 -26.57 -2.77 -4.94
CA SER A 60 -26.81 -2.47 -6.36
C SER A 60 -27.68 -1.22 -6.61
N ARG A 61 -28.23 -0.58 -5.57
CA ARG A 61 -28.92 0.73 -5.71
C ARG A 61 -27.97 1.90 -5.94
N TYR A 62 -26.69 1.71 -5.66
CA TYR A 62 -25.66 2.72 -5.82
C TYR A 62 -25.12 2.68 -7.26
N ASP A 63 -24.75 3.85 -7.76
CA ASP A 63 -24.17 3.98 -9.09
C ASP A 63 -22.68 3.57 -9.09
N TYR A 64 -22.03 3.76 -7.94
CA TYR A 64 -20.60 3.55 -7.77
C TYR A 64 -20.31 2.86 -6.44
N VAL A 65 -19.56 1.76 -6.47
CA VAL A 65 -19.25 0.98 -5.27
C VAL A 65 -17.76 0.68 -5.21
N LEU A 66 -17.15 1.03 -4.07
CA LEU A 66 -15.78 0.69 -3.73
C LEU A 66 -15.76 -0.65 -2.99
N LEU A 67 -15.02 -1.61 -3.51
CA LEU A 67 -14.86 -2.94 -2.95
C LEU A 67 -13.39 -3.21 -2.63
N PHE A 68 -13.14 -4.04 -1.63
CA PHE A 68 -11.83 -4.65 -1.41
C PHE A 68 -11.59 -5.79 -2.42
N ASP A 69 -10.33 -6.22 -2.60
CA ASP A 69 -10.00 -7.27 -3.57
C ASP A 69 -10.63 -8.63 -3.24
N ASP A 70 -10.75 -8.95 -1.96
CA ASP A 70 -11.39 -10.16 -1.46
C ASP A 70 -12.89 -10.20 -1.75
N HIS A 71 -13.51 -9.05 -2.08
CA HIS A 71 -14.90 -8.94 -2.52
C HIS A 71 -15.09 -9.19 -4.02
N LYS A 72 -14.04 -9.47 -4.81
CA LYS A 72 -14.14 -9.67 -6.26
C LYS A 72 -15.12 -10.77 -6.70
N GLN A 73 -15.37 -11.76 -5.85
CA GLN A 73 -16.32 -12.84 -6.10
C GLN A 73 -17.79 -12.39 -6.20
N PHE A 74 -18.11 -11.18 -5.73
CA PHE A 74 -19.47 -10.61 -5.76
C PHE A 74 -19.76 -9.78 -7.00
N ILE A 75 -18.75 -9.49 -7.83
CA ILE A 75 -18.89 -8.66 -9.03
C ILE A 75 -20.01 -9.18 -9.95
N ASP A 76 -20.03 -10.48 -10.25
CA ASP A 76 -21.08 -11.11 -11.08
C ASP A 76 -22.49 -10.82 -10.58
N GLN A 77 -22.68 -10.94 -9.26
CA GLN A 77 -23.98 -10.82 -8.63
C GLN A 77 -24.47 -9.38 -8.56
N LEU A 78 -23.54 -8.43 -8.41
CA LEU A 78 -23.82 -6.99 -8.43
C LEU A 78 -24.14 -6.52 -9.84
N THR A 79 -23.32 -6.87 -10.84
CA THR A 79 -23.55 -6.49 -12.25
C THR A 79 -24.83 -7.12 -12.81
N ALA A 80 -25.19 -8.34 -12.38
CA ALA A 80 -26.45 -8.97 -12.81
C ALA A 80 -27.70 -8.19 -12.34
N ARG A 81 -27.60 -7.45 -11.23
CA ARG A 81 -28.70 -6.64 -10.66
C ARG A 81 -28.73 -5.23 -11.19
N ASN A 82 -27.55 -4.63 -11.33
CA ASN A 82 -27.36 -3.32 -11.90
C ASN A 82 -26.25 -3.40 -12.96
N PRO A 83 -26.59 -3.59 -14.24
CA PRO A 83 -25.59 -3.65 -15.31
C PRO A 83 -24.80 -2.35 -15.53
N ASP A 84 -25.30 -1.23 -15.00
CA ASP A 84 -24.68 0.10 -15.12
C ASP A 84 -23.86 0.49 -13.87
N ILE A 85 -23.72 -0.42 -12.90
CA ILE A 85 -22.93 -0.19 -11.68
C ILE A 85 -21.45 -0.03 -12.02
N ILE A 86 -20.81 1.01 -11.48
CA ILE A 86 -19.37 1.18 -11.54
C ILE A 86 -18.76 0.52 -10.32
N LEU A 87 -17.91 -0.49 -10.56
CA LEU A 87 -17.23 -1.23 -9.51
C LEU A 87 -15.77 -0.85 -9.51
N LEU A 88 -15.31 -0.22 -8.43
CA LEU A 88 -13.89 0.01 -8.24
C LEU A 88 -13.34 -0.90 -7.15
N ASN A 89 -12.08 -1.28 -7.32
CA ASN A 89 -11.29 -1.82 -6.24
C ASN A 89 -10.77 -0.67 -5.35
N SER A 90 -10.13 -1.01 -4.22
CA SER A 90 -9.56 -0.05 -3.28
C SER A 90 -8.14 -0.43 -2.92
N THR A 91 -7.27 0.57 -2.76
CA THR A 91 -5.91 0.41 -2.23
C THR A 91 -5.55 1.60 -1.38
N ASN A 92 -4.49 1.50 -0.58
CA ASN A 92 -3.98 2.58 0.25
C ASN A 92 -2.57 2.97 -0.23
N ALA A 93 -2.32 4.26 -0.50
CA ALA A 93 -1.10 4.70 -1.16
C ALA A 93 0.14 4.60 -0.26
N CYS A 94 -0.01 4.90 1.03
CA CYS A 94 1.12 5.02 1.96
C CYS A 94 0.89 4.38 3.32
N GLU A 95 -0.21 3.68 3.56
CA GLU A 95 -0.47 3.05 4.85
C GLU A 95 -0.76 1.55 4.71
N LEU A 96 -0.24 0.80 5.67
CA LEU A 96 -0.42 -0.63 5.79
C LEU A 96 -0.93 -0.96 7.18
N SER A 97 -2.19 -1.37 7.23
CA SER A 97 -2.80 -1.94 8.43
C SER A 97 -2.30 -3.36 8.66
N TYR A 98 -2.31 -3.79 9.92
CA TYR A 98 -2.02 -5.16 10.30
C TYR A 98 -2.89 -5.61 11.46
N ASP A 99 -3.34 -6.87 11.40
CA ASP A 99 -3.95 -7.52 12.55
C ASP A 99 -2.88 -8.34 13.28
N TRP A 100 -2.52 -7.90 14.50
CA TRP A 100 -1.54 -8.60 15.35
C TRP A 100 -2.13 -9.00 16.71
N PRO A 101 -1.93 -10.26 17.16
CA PRO A 101 -1.27 -11.37 16.47
C PRO A 101 -2.19 -12.13 15.51
N GLY A 102 -1.85 -12.14 14.22
CA GLY A 102 -2.45 -13.01 13.19
C GLY A 102 -3.42 -12.29 12.25
N GLY A 103 -3.22 -12.49 10.95
CA GLY A 103 -4.01 -11.92 9.85
C GLY A 103 -3.38 -12.27 8.50
N GLU A 104 -4.11 -12.13 7.38
CA GLU A 104 -3.56 -12.40 6.04
C GLU A 104 -2.50 -11.37 5.64
N ASP A 105 -2.65 -10.11 6.09
CA ASP A 105 -1.74 -9.00 5.80
C ASP A 105 -0.33 -9.19 6.39
N TYR A 106 -0.23 -10.03 7.43
CA TYR A 106 1.04 -10.41 8.05
C TYR A 106 2.06 -10.93 7.04
N ALA A 107 1.64 -11.81 6.13
CA ALA A 107 2.54 -12.44 5.17
C ALA A 107 3.09 -11.45 4.14
N GLU A 108 2.34 -10.40 3.82
CA GLU A 108 2.77 -9.35 2.90
C GLU A 108 3.77 -8.41 3.57
N ILE A 109 3.53 -8.00 4.83
CA ILE A 109 4.46 -7.17 5.60
C ILE A 109 5.84 -7.80 5.68
N LEU A 110 5.91 -9.12 5.89
CA LEU A 110 7.20 -9.84 5.97
C LEU A 110 8.01 -9.81 4.67
N LYS A 111 7.36 -9.64 3.52
CA LYS A 111 8.03 -9.53 2.21
C LYS A 111 8.51 -8.12 1.93
N MET A 112 8.02 -7.12 2.66
CA MET A 112 8.36 -5.72 2.42
C MET A 112 9.80 -5.43 2.87
N PRO A 113 10.61 -4.83 1.99
CA PRO A 113 11.90 -4.27 2.34
C PRO A 113 11.74 -3.23 3.46
N PRO A 114 12.58 -3.28 4.51
CA PRO A 114 12.50 -2.32 5.61
C PRO A 114 12.79 -0.87 5.19
N GLN A 115 13.49 -0.70 4.06
CA GLN A 115 13.78 0.60 3.45
C GLN A 115 12.53 1.40 3.07
N TRP A 116 11.39 0.71 2.88
CA TRP A 116 10.16 1.34 2.43
C TRP A 116 9.32 1.94 3.55
N PHE A 117 9.57 1.60 4.82
CA PHE A 117 8.85 2.21 5.93
C PHE A 117 9.31 3.65 6.13
N LEU A 118 8.34 4.55 6.33
CA LEU A 118 8.60 5.90 6.80
C LEU A 118 8.84 5.84 8.30
N THR A 119 10.02 6.28 8.73
CA THR A 119 10.43 6.25 10.14
C THR A 119 10.72 7.64 10.64
N GLN A 120 10.68 7.81 11.96
CA GLN A 120 11.21 8.98 12.63
C GLN A 120 12.74 8.95 12.60
N VAL A 121 13.38 10.06 12.99
CA VAL A 121 14.82 10.05 13.28
C VAL A 121 15.06 9.04 14.40
N GLY A 122 16.06 8.18 14.19
CA GLY A 122 16.42 7.12 15.12
C GLY A 122 17.74 7.35 15.84
N SER A 123 18.25 6.27 16.40
CA SER A 123 19.59 6.16 16.97
C SER A 123 20.34 5.01 16.31
N THR A 124 21.44 4.59 16.92
CA THR A 124 22.15 3.35 16.60
C THR A 124 22.31 2.49 17.85
N LEU A 125 22.37 1.18 17.69
CA LEU A 125 22.73 0.29 18.78
C LEU A 125 24.16 0.58 19.25
N SER A 126 24.36 0.77 20.55
CA SER A 126 25.71 0.93 21.11
C SER A 126 26.37 -0.41 21.45
N GLN A 127 25.62 -1.52 21.38
CA GLN A 127 26.10 -2.87 21.63
C GLN A 127 25.48 -3.88 20.66
N VAL A 128 26.13 -5.03 20.48
CA VAL A 128 25.56 -6.17 19.74
C VAL A 128 24.36 -6.72 20.51
N VAL A 129 23.29 -7.06 19.80
CA VAL A 129 22.12 -7.74 20.34
C VAL A 129 21.95 -9.08 19.64
N ASN A 130 21.60 -10.12 20.39
CA ASN A 130 21.19 -11.42 19.81
C ASN A 130 19.65 -11.46 19.72
N ASP A 131 19.10 -12.53 19.15
CA ASP A 131 17.66 -12.76 18.93
C ASP A 131 16.83 -12.94 20.21
N THR A 132 17.48 -13.10 21.36
CA THR A 132 16.81 -13.25 22.67
C THR A 132 16.95 -12.05 23.59
N ALA A 133 17.80 -11.08 23.25
CA ALA A 133 18.05 -9.90 24.06
C ALA A 133 16.80 -9.01 24.10
N THR A 134 16.30 -8.69 25.30
CA THR A 134 15.13 -7.81 25.47
C THR A 134 15.51 -6.40 25.91
N THR A 135 16.80 -6.13 26.09
CA THR A 135 17.31 -4.80 26.45
C THR A 135 18.29 -4.34 25.38
N PHE A 136 17.95 -3.24 24.72
CA PHE A 136 18.77 -2.63 23.68
C PHE A 136 19.44 -1.38 24.23
N HIS A 137 20.77 -1.33 24.17
CA HIS A 137 21.52 -0.11 24.45
C HIS A 137 21.60 0.73 23.18
N VAL A 138 21.20 2.00 23.25
CA VAL A 138 21.24 2.94 22.11
C VAL A 138 22.25 4.04 22.35
N ALA A 139 22.74 4.66 21.27
CA ALA A 139 23.71 5.75 21.35
C ALA A 139 23.08 7.03 21.93
N ASP A 140 21.83 7.31 21.57
CA ASP A 140 21.11 8.54 21.87
C ASP A 140 19.64 8.25 22.19
N MET A 141 19.07 9.07 23.08
CA MET A 141 17.66 8.99 23.50
C MET A 141 16.83 10.17 22.97
N SER A 142 17.50 11.21 22.48
CA SER A 142 16.88 12.42 21.98
C SER A 142 17.73 13.08 20.90
N VAL A 143 17.10 13.92 20.09
CA VAL A 143 17.73 14.80 19.11
C VAL A 143 17.16 16.22 19.26
N ALA A 144 17.88 17.25 18.83
CA ALA A 144 17.44 18.64 18.99
C ALA A 144 17.71 19.48 17.73
N ASP A 145 16.80 20.40 17.44
CA ASP A 145 16.93 21.42 16.37
C ASP A 145 17.55 22.75 16.88
N GLY A 146 18.03 22.76 18.12
CA GLY A 146 18.52 23.94 18.83
C GLY A 146 17.46 24.69 19.64
N THR A 147 16.17 24.41 19.43
CA THR A 147 15.04 25.01 20.14
C THR A 147 14.25 23.95 20.93
N THR A 148 13.95 22.83 20.28
CA THR A 148 13.14 21.73 20.77
C THR A 148 14.01 20.48 20.92
N ILE A 149 13.77 19.72 21.98
CA ILE A 149 14.36 18.40 22.18
C ILE A 149 13.27 17.36 21.90
N TYR A 150 13.53 16.49 20.94
CA TYR A 150 12.63 15.41 20.53
C TYR A 150 13.11 14.09 21.14
N PRO A 151 12.28 13.37 21.91
CA PRO A 151 12.60 12.01 22.30
C PRO A 151 12.57 11.12 21.05
N LEU A 152 13.61 10.30 20.87
CA LEU A 152 13.69 9.38 19.73
C LEU A 152 12.73 8.19 19.91
N PHE A 153 12.50 7.78 21.16
CA PHE A 153 11.66 6.65 21.52
C PHE A 153 10.72 7.01 22.67
N ILE A 154 9.50 6.47 22.64
CA ILE A 154 8.56 6.48 23.77
C ILE A 154 8.03 5.05 24.01
N ILE A 155 7.53 4.80 25.22
CA ILE A 155 6.86 3.52 25.53
C ILE A 155 5.63 3.38 24.63
N GLY A 156 5.49 2.21 24.01
CA GLY A 156 4.44 1.92 23.03
C GLY A 156 4.87 2.12 21.58
N ASP A 157 6.03 2.74 21.31
CA ASP A 157 6.54 2.81 19.95
C ASP A 157 6.82 1.41 19.39
N THR A 158 6.43 1.19 18.13
CA THR A 158 6.99 0.11 17.32
C THR A 158 8.23 0.64 16.61
N VAL A 159 9.34 -0.10 16.68
CA VAL A 159 10.66 0.38 16.28
C VAL A 159 11.26 -0.58 15.26
N LEU A 160 11.71 -0.03 14.13
CA LEU A 160 12.40 -0.75 13.07
C LEU A 160 13.90 -0.83 13.36
N ILE A 161 14.45 -2.04 13.25
CA ILE A 161 15.88 -2.32 13.31
C ILE A 161 16.24 -3.29 12.19
N GLU A 162 16.85 -2.76 11.12
CA GLU A 162 17.05 -3.49 9.86
C GLU A 162 15.75 -4.18 9.42
N GLY A 163 15.70 -5.51 9.42
CA GLY A 163 14.55 -6.30 9.00
C GLY A 163 13.60 -6.70 10.13
N GLU A 164 13.83 -6.29 11.37
CA GLU A 164 13.03 -6.60 12.55
C GLU A 164 12.22 -5.37 13.02
N SER A 165 11.05 -5.62 13.59
CA SER A 165 10.24 -4.64 14.31
C SER A 165 10.11 -5.10 15.77
N VAL A 166 10.29 -4.20 16.71
CA VAL A 166 10.16 -4.45 18.15
C VAL A 166 9.18 -3.47 18.78
N LEU A 167 8.52 -3.84 19.87
CA LEU A 167 7.66 -2.93 20.64
C LEU A 167 8.41 -2.46 21.89
N VAL A 168 8.51 -1.16 22.10
CA VAL A 168 9.16 -0.58 23.29
C VAL A 168 8.22 -0.67 24.48
N THR A 169 8.62 -1.42 25.51
CA THR A 169 7.82 -1.64 26.72
C THR A 169 8.31 -0.84 27.92
N ASP A 170 9.59 -0.44 27.94
CA ASP A 170 10.16 0.40 29.00
C ASP A 170 11.38 1.17 28.51
N ILE A 171 11.70 2.29 29.18
CA ILE A 171 12.80 3.18 28.83
C ILE A 171 13.56 3.61 30.09
N ASP A 172 14.89 3.43 30.08
CA ASP A 172 15.81 4.07 31.02
C ASP A 172 16.69 5.08 30.29
N GLU A 173 16.35 6.37 30.40
CA GLU A 173 17.06 7.46 29.75
C GLU A 173 18.50 7.62 30.25
N ASN A 174 18.76 7.31 31.53
CA ASN A 174 20.09 7.46 32.12
C ASN A 174 21.03 6.35 31.64
N ALA A 175 20.52 5.12 31.56
CA ALA A 175 21.26 3.98 31.03
C ALA A 175 21.28 3.94 29.49
N LYS A 176 20.46 4.77 28.83
CA LYS A 176 20.20 4.77 27.38
C LYS A 176 19.78 3.38 26.89
N THR A 177 18.81 2.80 27.58
CA THR A 177 18.30 1.47 27.25
C THR A 177 16.81 1.47 26.95
N LEU A 178 16.44 0.67 25.95
CA LEU A 178 15.07 0.30 25.65
C LEU A 178 14.85 -1.14 26.11
N THR A 179 13.80 -1.39 26.88
CA THR A 179 13.27 -2.75 27.05
C THR A 179 12.23 -3.00 25.99
N VAL A 180 12.31 -4.13 25.29
CA VAL A 180 11.50 -4.40 24.10
C VAL A 180 10.87 -5.79 24.12
N GLU A 181 9.67 -5.88 23.52
CA GLU A 181 9.13 -7.13 23.00
C GLU A 181 9.70 -7.38 21.60
N ARG A 182 10.40 -8.50 21.45
CA ARG A 182 11.10 -8.90 20.23
C ARG A 182 10.16 -9.60 19.25
N GLY A 183 10.49 -9.51 17.95
CA GLY A 183 9.71 -10.20 16.94
C GLY A 183 8.29 -9.64 16.77
N PHE A 184 8.08 -8.36 17.10
CA PHE A 184 6.78 -7.72 16.99
C PHE A 184 6.45 -7.56 15.50
N ILE A 185 5.60 -8.45 14.98
CA ILE A 185 5.28 -8.64 13.56
C ILE A 185 6.46 -9.17 12.74
N ARG A 186 7.59 -8.47 12.69
CA ARG A 186 8.78 -8.91 11.94
C ARG A 186 9.72 -9.70 12.86
N PRO A 187 10.20 -10.91 12.48
CA PRO A 187 10.89 -11.83 13.38
C PRO A 187 12.13 -11.27 14.07
N ALA A 188 12.40 -11.78 15.28
CA ALA A 188 13.60 -11.45 16.04
C ALA A 188 14.88 -11.93 15.35
N SER A 189 15.92 -11.09 15.35
CA SER A 189 17.23 -11.41 14.78
C SER A 189 18.39 -10.82 15.57
N GLY A 190 19.62 -11.20 15.23
CA GLY A 190 20.82 -10.59 15.82
C GLY A 190 21.22 -9.35 15.05
N HIS A 191 21.61 -8.28 15.75
CA HIS A 191 22.07 -7.03 15.14
C HIS A 191 23.41 -6.57 15.71
N ALA A 192 24.23 -5.95 14.86
CA ALA A 192 25.53 -5.44 15.25
C ALA A 192 25.42 -4.12 16.01
N ALA A 193 26.45 -3.79 16.79
CA ALA A 193 26.63 -2.41 17.24
C ALA A 193 26.77 -1.48 16.02
N GLY A 194 26.17 -0.30 16.09
CA GLY A 194 26.09 0.66 14.99
C GLY A 194 24.86 0.49 14.09
N THR A 195 24.09 -0.60 14.21
CA THR A 195 22.86 -0.79 13.45
C THR A 195 21.84 0.31 13.79
N ARG A 196 21.23 0.91 12.77
CA ARG A 196 20.18 1.93 12.91
C ARG A 196 18.94 1.34 13.57
N ILE A 197 18.34 2.11 14.47
CA ILE A 197 17.09 1.77 15.16
C ILE A 197 16.20 3.01 15.24
N ALA A 198 14.96 2.94 14.75
CA ALA A 198 14.08 4.10 14.63
C ALA A 198 12.59 3.74 14.78
N ALA A 199 11.80 4.60 15.38
CA ALA A 199 10.35 4.39 15.50
C ALA A 199 9.66 4.44 14.11
N HIS A 200 8.73 3.52 13.88
CA HIS A 200 7.77 3.62 12.79
C HIS A 200 6.89 4.86 12.98
N ILE A 201 6.29 5.34 11.90
CA ILE A 201 5.21 6.32 11.93
C ILE A 201 3.92 5.58 11.61
N SER A 202 2.83 5.96 12.27
CA SER A 202 1.48 5.36 12.13
C SER A 202 0.44 6.47 12.04
N PHE A 203 -0.63 6.28 11.28
CA PHE A 203 -1.80 7.17 11.36
C PHE A 203 -2.81 6.68 12.39
N TRP A 204 -2.99 5.36 12.42
CA TRP A 204 -3.92 4.68 13.29
C TRP A 204 -3.18 3.66 14.16
N PRO A 205 -3.77 3.23 15.27
CA PRO A 205 -3.33 2.00 15.93
C PRO A 205 -3.24 0.87 14.91
N ASP A 206 -2.22 0.03 15.05
CA ASP A 206 -2.03 -1.15 14.22
C ASP A 206 -1.85 -0.87 12.71
N SER A 207 -1.26 0.28 12.37
CA SER A 207 -0.81 0.59 11.01
C SER A 207 0.63 1.13 10.96
N TRP A 208 1.28 1.03 9.81
CA TRP A 208 2.57 1.67 9.55
C TRP A 208 2.54 2.43 8.24
N LEU A 209 3.22 3.59 8.21
CA LEU A 209 3.38 4.37 6.99
C LEU A 209 4.54 3.83 6.14
N LEU A 210 4.30 3.84 4.85
CA LEU A 210 5.27 3.62 3.80
C LEU A 210 5.65 4.94 3.17
N ASN A 211 6.90 5.02 2.78
CA ASN A 211 7.50 6.24 2.28
C ASN A 211 7.23 6.39 0.78
N LEU A 212 6.22 7.20 0.43
CA LEU A 212 5.94 7.56 -0.96
C LEU A 212 6.91 8.57 -1.54
N SER A 213 7.69 9.28 -0.71
CA SER A 213 8.58 10.35 -1.20
C SER A 213 9.66 9.81 -2.13
N MET A 214 10.15 10.69 -3.02
CA MET A 214 11.31 10.37 -3.88
C MET A 214 12.63 10.20 -3.10
N MET A 215 12.66 10.61 -1.82
CA MET A 215 13.75 10.35 -0.87
C MET A 215 13.78 8.90 -0.35
N SER A 216 12.67 8.14 -0.51
CA SER A 216 12.58 6.75 -0.07
C SER A 216 13.74 5.91 -0.63
N PRO A 217 14.50 5.21 0.24
CA PRO A 217 15.53 4.29 -0.22
C PRO A 217 14.92 3.11 -0.99
N THR A 218 15.62 2.64 -2.02
CA THR A 218 15.15 1.48 -2.79
C THR A 218 15.33 0.17 -2.01
N GLY A 219 14.41 -0.76 -2.19
CA GLY A 219 14.46 -2.12 -1.64
C GLY A 219 14.12 -3.16 -2.72
N VAL A 220 14.35 -4.44 -2.42
CA VAL A 220 14.08 -5.55 -3.34
C VAL A 220 13.00 -6.46 -2.76
N ALA A 221 11.74 -6.24 -3.15
CA ALA A 221 10.64 -7.16 -2.81
C ALA A 221 10.53 -8.34 -3.79
N ASP A 222 10.90 -8.10 -5.06
CA ASP A 222 10.87 -9.08 -6.14
C ASP A 222 12.20 -9.10 -6.88
N GLN A 223 12.94 -10.21 -6.77
CA GLN A 223 14.25 -10.38 -7.41
C GLN A 223 14.20 -10.26 -8.94
N ALA A 224 13.05 -10.52 -9.57
CA ALA A 224 12.90 -10.39 -11.02
C ALA A 224 12.79 -8.93 -11.48
N VAL A 225 12.41 -8.01 -10.58
CA VAL A 225 12.29 -6.57 -10.87
C VAL A 225 13.54 -5.82 -10.43
N GLY A 226 14.15 -6.22 -9.32
CA GLY A 226 15.32 -5.57 -8.75
C GLY A 226 14.95 -4.50 -7.72
N ALA A 227 15.85 -3.54 -7.51
CA ALA A 227 15.67 -2.49 -6.50
C ALA A 227 14.68 -1.42 -7.01
N GLU A 228 13.63 -1.17 -6.24
CA GLU A 228 12.58 -0.19 -6.55
C GLU A 228 12.15 0.56 -5.27
N ARG A 229 11.48 1.71 -5.41
CA ARG A 229 10.85 2.39 -4.27
C ARG A 229 9.48 1.80 -3.99
N TRP A 230 8.92 2.14 -2.83
CA TRP A 230 7.54 1.80 -2.50
C TRP A 230 6.56 2.29 -3.58
N ALA A 231 6.67 3.54 -4.02
CA ALA A 231 5.82 4.13 -5.07
C ALA A 231 5.82 3.28 -6.37
N ASP A 232 6.97 2.77 -6.79
CA ASP A 232 7.09 1.93 -7.99
C ASP A 232 6.44 0.55 -7.80
N TYR A 233 6.78 -0.11 -6.70
CA TYR A 233 6.24 -1.42 -6.34
C TYR A 233 4.72 -1.38 -6.22
N HIS A 234 4.21 -0.37 -5.52
CA HIS A 234 2.81 -0.25 -5.19
C HIS A 234 1.98 0.13 -6.42
N ALA A 235 2.47 1.00 -7.30
CA ALA A 235 1.81 1.29 -8.59
C ALA A 235 1.64 0.01 -9.42
N ARG A 236 2.70 -0.79 -9.50
CA ARG A 236 2.68 -2.06 -10.23
C ARG A 236 1.73 -3.08 -9.58
N ARG A 237 1.63 -3.12 -8.25
CA ARG A 237 0.67 -3.96 -7.53
C ARG A 237 -0.77 -3.51 -7.77
N GLY A 238 -1.05 -2.20 -7.68
CA GLY A 238 -2.37 -1.63 -7.95
C GLY A 238 -2.84 -1.91 -9.39
N ALA A 239 -1.93 -1.82 -10.37
CA ALA A 239 -2.26 -2.20 -11.75
C ALA A 239 -2.60 -3.70 -11.88
N ARG A 240 -1.85 -4.59 -11.22
CA ARG A 240 -2.19 -6.04 -11.22
C ARG A 240 -3.53 -6.31 -10.58
N LEU A 241 -3.86 -5.62 -9.49
CA LEU A 241 -5.13 -5.72 -8.79
C LEU A 241 -6.29 -5.33 -9.72
N LEU A 242 -6.17 -4.18 -10.40
CA LEU A 242 -7.11 -3.72 -11.42
C LEU A 242 -7.30 -4.72 -12.56
N LEU A 243 -6.20 -5.26 -13.08
CA LEU A 243 -6.20 -6.17 -14.22
C LEU A 243 -6.52 -7.62 -13.84
N SER A 244 -6.64 -7.93 -12.54
CA SER A 244 -6.95 -9.27 -12.04
C SER A 244 -8.36 -9.72 -12.41
N HIS A 245 -9.27 -8.77 -12.64
CA HIS A 245 -10.65 -9.04 -13.03
C HIS A 245 -11.10 -8.02 -14.10
N PRO A 246 -11.54 -8.46 -15.29
CA PRO A 246 -11.82 -7.55 -16.41
C PRO A 246 -12.97 -6.55 -16.16
N ARG A 247 -13.86 -6.86 -15.21
CA ARG A 247 -14.97 -6.00 -14.79
C ARG A 247 -14.68 -5.03 -13.66
N TRP A 248 -13.43 -4.92 -13.19
CA TRP A 248 -13.08 -3.72 -12.43
C TRP A 248 -13.10 -2.54 -13.38
N ASP A 249 -13.92 -1.54 -13.11
CA ASP A 249 -13.96 -0.29 -13.86
C ASP A 249 -12.78 0.60 -13.49
N GLY A 250 -12.19 0.41 -12.31
CA GLY A 250 -11.11 1.24 -11.79
C GLY A 250 -10.75 0.98 -10.33
N ILE A 251 -10.01 1.93 -9.74
CA ILE A 251 -9.49 1.85 -8.37
C ILE A 251 -9.65 3.20 -7.65
N LEU A 252 -10.02 3.13 -6.38
CA LEU A 252 -9.82 4.22 -5.43
C LEU A 252 -8.49 4.02 -4.69
N ILE A 253 -7.71 5.09 -4.62
CA ILE A 253 -6.46 5.19 -3.88
C ILE A 253 -6.75 6.01 -2.63
N ASP A 254 -6.78 5.35 -1.49
CA ASP A 254 -6.87 5.98 -0.19
C ASP A 254 -5.50 6.50 0.28
N ARG A 255 -5.48 7.44 1.24
CA ARG A 255 -4.27 8.07 1.80
C ARG A 255 -3.33 8.67 0.74
N ALA A 256 -3.92 9.37 -0.22
CA ALA A 256 -3.18 10.06 -1.27
C ALA A 256 -2.86 11.52 -0.89
N ASP A 257 -2.89 11.84 0.40
CA ASP A 257 -2.75 13.19 0.92
C ASP A 257 -1.40 13.85 0.52
N PRO A 258 -1.40 15.13 0.11
CA PRO A 258 -0.17 15.89 -0.09
C PRO A 258 0.40 16.40 1.25
N ASP A 259 1.64 16.88 1.19
CA ASP A 259 2.28 17.65 2.27
C ASP A 259 2.31 16.93 3.64
N GLU A 260 2.80 15.70 3.63
CA GLU A 260 2.75 14.74 4.75
C GLU A 260 3.49 15.20 6.04
N SER A 261 4.24 16.29 6.01
CA SER A 261 4.89 16.85 7.20
C SER A 261 3.93 17.31 8.31
N TRP A 262 2.63 17.44 8.01
CA TRP A 262 1.58 17.69 9.02
C TRP A 262 1.56 16.63 10.14
N LEU A 263 2.13 15.46 9.90
CA LEU A 263 2.35 14.41 10.89
C LEU A 263 3.26 14.82 12.05
N VAL A 264 4.12 15.80 11.84
CA VAL A 264 5.05 16.29 12.86
C VAL A 264 4.37 17.32 13.75
N GLY A 265 4.55 17.21 15.06
CA GLY A 265 4.07 18.18 16.05
C GLY A 265 2.96 17.61 16.92
N GLU A 266 1.75 18.18 16.85
CA GLU A 266 0.59 17.73 17.63
C GLU A 266 -0.13 16.50 17.02
N SER A 267 0.50 15.81 16.08
CA SER A 267 -0.03 14.63 15.40
C SER A 267 0.72 13.36 15.86
N THR A 268 0.97 12.40 14.96
CA THR A 268 1.44 11.06 15.30
C THR A 268 2.97 10.89 15.26
N ALA A 269 3.71 11.87 14.73
CA ALA A 269 5.17 11.84 14.65
C ALA A 269 5.82 13.02 15.37
N ARG A 270 7.03 12.77 15.89
CA ARG A 270 7.89 13.79 16.52
C ARG A 270 8.90 14.35 15.52
N THR A 271 9.34 13.51 14.59
CA THR A 271 10.25 13.83 13.49
C THR A 271 9.98 12.92 12.30
N ILE A 272 10.48 13.25 11.12
CA ILE A 272 10.48 12.35 9.94
C ILE A 272 11.92 12.22 9.43
N ASP A 273 12.33 11.00 9.13
CA ASP A 273 13.62 10.64 8.51
C ASP A 273 13.38 9.94 7.17
N PRO A 274 13.15 10.70 6.08
CA PRO A 274 12.63 10.17 4.84
C PRO A 274 13.65 9.40 4.00
N ASP A 275 14.95 9.51 4.31
CA ASP A 275 16.02 8.74 3.66
C ASP A 275 16.69 7.73 4.59
N GLN A 276 16.16 7.57 5.82
CA GLN A 276 16.69 6.71 6.87
C GLN A 276 18.16 7.03 7.24
N SER A 277 18.56 8.30 7.14
CA SER A 277 19.93 8.74 7.40
C SER A 277 20.24 8.98 8.87
N ASN A 278 19.26 8.91 9.77
CA ASN A 278 19.32 9.39 11.15
C ASN A 278 19.66 10.88 11.27
N THR A 279 19.32 11.68 10.27
CA THR A 279 19.56 13.12 10.28
C THR A 279 18.26 13.86 10.58
N LEU A 280 18.26 14.68 11.64
CA LEU A 280 17.16 15.59 11.89
C LEU A 280 17.10 16.67 10.80
N ILE A 281 15.98 16.70 10.08
CA ILE A 281 15.62 17.82 9.20
C ILE A 281 14.73 18.79 9.97
N THR A 282 15.01 20.09 9.85
CA THR A 282 14.31 21.16 10.58
C THR A 282 13.37 21.97 9.69
N ASP A 283 13.39 21.71 8.39
CA ASP A 283 12.52 22.27 7.38
C ASP A 283 12.01 21.12 6.51
N TYR A 284 10.72 20.79 6.65
CA TYR A 284 10.09 19.69 5.95
C TYR A 284 9.60 20.06 4.55
N SER A 285 9.79 21.30 4.08
CA SER A 285 9.34 21.71 2.74
C SER A 285 9.98 20.86 1.62
N ALA A 286 11.23 20.43 1.80
CA ALA A 286 11.90 19.53 0.86
C ALA A 286 11.31 18.11 0.91
N PHE A 287 10.91 17.64 2.09
CA PHE A 287 10.23 16.36 2.26
C PHE A 287 8.84 16.40 1.60
N ASP A 288 8.03 17.42 1.86
CA ASP A 288 6.70 17.58 1.27
C ASP A 288 6.75 17.68 -0.25
N ALA A 289 7.69 18.47 -0.79
CA ALA A 289 7.90 18.54 -2.23
C ALA A 289 8.28 17.16 -2.82
N SER A 290 9.10 16.39 -2.10
CA SER A 290 9.48 15.04 -2.50
C SER A 290 8.33 14.02 -2.38
N TRP A 291 7.48 14.17 -1.37
CA TRP A 291 6.27 13.39 -1.16
C TRP A 291 5.28 13.61 -2.30
N ASN A 292 4.96 14.87 -2.60
CA ASN A 292 4.07 15.26 -3.68
C ASN A 292 4.59 14.77 -5.05
N GLN A 293 5.90 14.86 -5.28
CA GLN A 293 6.53 14.28 -6.47
C GLN A 293 6.38 12.76 -6.51
N GLY A 294 6.55 12.09 -5.37
CA GLY A 294 6.41 10.65 -5.22
C GLY A 294 4.98 10.15 -5.46
N LEU A 295 3.99 10.88 -4.96
CA LEU A 295 2.57 10.60 -5.20
C LEU A 295 2.24 10.71 -6.70
N ARG A 296 2.62 11.81 -7.34
CA ARG A 296 2.42 11.99 -8.79
C ARG A 296 3.15 10.91 -9.61
N HIS A 297 4.34 10.50 -9.18
CA HIS A 297 5.10 9.41 -9.81
C HIS A 297 4.38 8.07 -9.68
N TYR A 298 3.85 7.75 -8.49
CA TYR A 298 3.01 6.59 -8.24
C TYR A 298 1.76 6.58 -9.14
N GLU A 299 1.02 7.68 -9.20
CA GLU A 299 -0.19 7.82 -10.03
C GLU A 299 0.12 7.68 -11.52
N ASN A 300 1.21 8.29 -11.99
CA ASN A 300 1.65 8.15 -13.38
C ASN A 300 1.97 6.70 -13.72
N ASN A 301 2.74 6.02 -12.88
CA ASN A 301 3.11 4.62 -13.11
C ASN A 301 1.89 3.70 -13.07
N LEU A 302 0.94 3.96 -12.15
CA LEU A 302 -0.31 3.22 -12.08
C LEU A 302 -1.13 3.44 -13.35
N ARG A 303 -1.31 4.68 -13.81
CA ARG A 303 -2.02 5.01 -15.06
C ARG A 303 -1.40 4.29 -16.26
N GLN A 304 -0.08 4.39 -16.43
CA GLN A 304 0.63 3.75 -17.53
C GLN A 304 0.45 2.22 -17.53
N ALA A 305 0.41 1.60 -16.35
CA ALA A 305 0.27 0.16 -16.21
C ALA A 305 -1.19 -0.33 -16.29
N ALA A 306 -2.16 0.48 -15.85
CA ALA A 306 -3.58 0.14 -15.83
C ALA A 306 -4.30 0.41 -17.16
N GLY A 307 -3.81 1.37 -17.94
CA GLY A 307 -4.46 1.84 -19.16
C GLY A 307 -5.32 3.09 -18.96
N ASP A 308 -5.58 3.80 -20.05
CA ASP A 308 -6.36 5.06 -20.04
C ASP A 308 -7.86 4.82 -19.82
N GLU A 309 -8.32 3.59 -20.04
CA GLU A 309 -9.72 3.20 -19.92
C GLU A 309 -10.17 2.91 -18.49
N LYS A 310 -9.23 2.81 -17.54
CA LYS A 310 -9.56 2.54 -16.13
C LYS A 310 -9.83 3.84 -15.37
N ILE A 311 -10.81 3.81 -14.47
CA ILE A 311 -11.02 4.91 -13.53
C ILE A 311 -9.92 4.86 -12.47
N ILE A 312 -9.22 5.97 -12.26
CA ILE A 312 -8.32 6.14 -11.11
C ILE A 312 -8.82 7.34 -10.33
N PHE A 313 -9.16 7.11 -9.07
CA PHE A 313 -9.73 8.10 -8.17
C PHE A 313 -8.94 8.11 -6.88
N VAL A 314 -8.76 9.27 -6.26
CA VAL A 314 -7.96 9.42 -5.04
C VAL A 314 -8.82 9.93 -3.89
N ASN A 315 -8.45 9.61 -2.65
CA ASN A 315 -9.02 10.20 -1.45
C ASN A 315 -8.09 11.30 -0.92
N TRP A 316 -8.60 12.53 -0.77
CA TRP A 316 -7.83 13.70 -0.34
C TRP A 316 -6.57 13.99 -1.17
N GLY A 317 -6.54 13.53 -2.43
CA GLY A 317 -5.33 13.59 -3.24
C GLY A 317 -5.03 14.94 -3.87
N MET A 318 -3.91 15.01 -4.59
CA MET A 318 -3.58 16.18 -5.41
C MET A 318 -4.44 16.25 -6.67
N ASP A 319 -4.64 17.46 -7.20
CA ASP A 319 -5.37 17.74 -8.44
C ASP A 319 -4.58 17.31 -9.72
N ASN A 320 -4.05 16.10 -9.74
CA ASN A 320 -3.35 15.49 -10.88
C ASN A 320 -4.34 14.96 -11.93
N TYR A 321 -5.32 15.77 -12.33
CA TYR A 321 -6.42 15.33 -13.21
C TYR A 321 -5.97 14.90 -14.60
N ASP A 322 -4.74 15.21 -15.02
CA ASP A 322 -4.16 14.62 -16.23
C ASP A 322 -3.89 13.11 -16.10
N LEU A 323 -3.83 12.60 -14.86
CA LEU A 323 -3.64 11.18 -14.52
C LEU A 323 -4.90 10.58 -13.89
N LEU A 324 -5.69 11.40 -13.20
CA LEU A 324 -6.81 10.99 -12.34
C LEU A 324 -8.17 11.36 -12.95
N ASN A 325 -9.19 10.57 -12.63
CA ASN A 325 -10.58 10.83 -13.02
C ASN A 325 -11.36 11.61 -11.96
N GLY A 326 -10.80 11.84 -10.77
CA GLY A 326 -11.40 12.66 -9.74
C GLY A 326 -10.78 12.47 -8.35
N ASN A 327 -11.35 13.18 -7.37
CA ASN A 327 -10.94 13.19 -5.98
C ASN A 327 -12.14 13.02 -5.04
N ASN A 328 -11.93 12.36 -3.90
CA ASN A 328 -12.88 12.29 -2.80
C ASN A 328 -12.59 13.33 -1.73
N TYR A 329 -13.66 13.79 -1.07
CA TYR A 329 -13.57 14.60 0.13
C TYR A 329 -14.44 13.96 1.23
N GLU A 330 -13.81 13.55 2.32
CA GLU A 330 -14.48 12.97 3.49
C GLU A 330 -15.03 14.09 4.39
N GLY A 331 -16.07 14.75 3.89
CA GLY A 331 -16.70 15.88 4.57
C GLY A 331 -17.27 16.85 3.55
N PHE A 332 -18.48 17.34 3.81
CA PHE A 332 -19.03 18.44 3.04
C PHE A 332 -18.49 19.75 3.64
N PRO A 333 -17.91 20.67 2.86
CA PRO A 333 -17.40 21.93 3.36
C PRO A 333 -18.47 22.82 4.00
#